data_AF-A0A7Y1TI48-F1
#
_entry.id   AF-A0A7Y1TI48-F1
#
_cell.length_a   1.000
_cell.length_b   1.000
_cell.length_c   1.000
_cell.angle_alpha   90.00
_cell.angle_beta   90.00
_cell.angle_gamma   90.00
#
_symmetry.space_group_name_H-M   'P 1'
#
loop_
_entity.id
_entity.type
_entity.pdbx_description
1 polymer ?
#
loop_
_entity_poly.entity_id
_entity_poly.type
_entity_poly.pdbx_seq_one_letter_code
_entity_poly.pdbx_strand_id
1 'polypeptide(L)'
;MLKHFFTLQWKSFFRAASFKTNLAFKIFMIFGAIYFILVFLAMGFGSYFIIKKQGLGDPLRVVNQFMIYYILGDLYIRYMFQKMPILNIKPLLYMPFKKSQVVKYSLGKTVFSFFNWMHAFFFIPFSIVLITQDYDPLAVISWHVGLMALFFCNNFLNIMMNNKDAIFYPMVGILAVLGICQYNGWFDITVFTAPIFNSFFDLPYGPVYSLIPCLLLLGLVIGSYSYFRKHMYLDGGLATKHTEAKSEDYTWLNRFGNLGTFLKNDIKLIRRNKRSKTTVILSVLFIFYGLLFGSGMLEVYEGPVWSIFAGIFVSGG
;
A
#
# COMPACT_ATOMS: atom_id res chain seq x y z
N MET A 1 -12.44 -27.76 5.75
CA MET A 1 -11.71 -27.35 4.52
C MET A 1 -10.87 -26.08 4.66
N LEU A 2 -11.33 -24.97 5.27
CA LEU A 2 -10.47 -23.79 5.49
C LEU A 2 -9.16 -24.16 6.20
N LYS A 3 -9.24 -25.02 7.22
CA LYS A 3 -8.08 -25.62 7.88
C LYS A 3 -7.10 -26.27 6.89
N HIS A 4 -7.60 -27.02 5.91
CA HIS A 4 -6.77 -27.68 4.90
C HIS A 4 -6.06 -26.67 3.99
N PHE A 5 -6.74 -25.59 3.59
CA PHE A 5 -6.10 -24.51 2.84
C PHE A 5 -4.99 -23.81 3.64
N PHE A 6 -5.21 -23.54 4.94
CA PHE A 6 -4.16 -23.01 5.82
C PHE A 6 -2.97 -23.97 5.94
N THR A 7 -3.22 -25.29 6.07
CA THR A 7 -2.15 -26.29 6.09
C THR A 7 -1.37 -26.33 4.76
N LEU A 8 -2.06 -26.25 3.62
CA LEU A 8 -1.42 -26.19 2.31
C LEU A 8 -0.57 -24.92 2.14
N GLN A 9 -1.05 -23.78 2.66
CA GLN A 9 -0.29 -22.54 2.65
C GLN A 9 0.98 -22.64 3.51
N TRP A 10 0.88 -23.21 4.71
CA TRP A 10 2.04 -23.43 5.58
C TRP A 10 3.06 -24.35 4.88
N LYS A 11 2.60 -25.49 4.35
CA LYS A 11 3.46 -26.41 3.58
C LYS A 11 4.09 -25.74 2.36
N SER A 12 3.34 -24.92 1.62
CA SER A 12 3.85 -24.16 0.47
C SER A 12 4.92 -23.14 0.88
N PHE A 13 4.75 -22.47 2.03
CA PHE A 13 5.72 -21.51 2.53
C PHE A 13 7.09 -22.15 2.81
N PHE A 14 7.12 -23.32 3.47
CA PHE A 14 8.38 -24.03 3.78
C PHE A 14 8.96 -24.80 2.59
N ARG A 15 8.11 -25.29 1.67
CA ARG A 15 8.55 -26.09 0.51
C ARG A 15 8.91 -25.26 -0.73
N ALA A 16 8.77 -23.93 -0.67
CA ALA A 16 9.15 -23.07 -1.79
C ALA A 16 10.64 -23.25 -2.12
N ALA A 17 10.98 -23.56 -3.37
CA ALA A 17 12.37 -23.73 -3.81
C ALA A 17 13.24 -22.49 -3.53
N SER A 18 12.62 -21.30 -3.50
CA SER A 18 13.26 -20.04 -3.16
C SER A 18 13.33 -19.75 -1.65
N PHE A 19 12.95 -20.69 -0.77
CA PHE A 19 12.97 -20.48 0.68
C PHE A 19 14.38 -20.15 1.19
N LYS A 20 15.39 -20.88 0.70
CA LYS A 20 16.81 -20.63 1.02
C LYS A 20 17.33 -19.35 0.37
N THR A 21 17.03 -19.13 -0.92
CA THR A 21 17.49 -17.94 -1.67
C THR A 21 16.87 -16.64 -1.18
N ASN A 22 15.65 -16.68 -0.61
CA ASN A 22 14.93 -15.52 -0.09
C ASN A 22 14.93 -15.44 1.45
N LEU A 23 15.76 -16.22 2.15
CA LEU A 23 15.75 -16.24 3.62
C LEU A 23 16.06 -14.86 4.21
N ALA A 24 17.11 -14.19 3.71
CA ALA A 24 17.44 -12.83 4.12
C ALA A 24 16.27 -11.87 3.89
N PHE A 25 15.66 -11.90 2.70
CA PHE A 25 14.49 -11.07 2.39
C PHE A 25 13.30 -11.35 3.32
N LYS A 26 13.07 -12.61 3.70
CA LYS A 26 12.02 -12.99 4.67
C LYS A 26 12.31 -12.47 6.07
N ILE A 27 13.57 -12.55 6.51
CA ILE A 27 14.00 -11.99 7.79
C ILE A 27 13.77 -10.48 7.79
N PHE A 28 14.18 -9.77 6.74
CA PHE A 28 13.91 -8.33 6.59
C PHE A 28 12.41 -8.00 6.62
N MET A 29 11.56 -8.79 5.97
CA MET A 29 10.10 -8.59 6.04
C MET A 29 9.55 -8.74 7.47
N ILE A 30 10.06 -9.71 8.25
CA ILE A 30 9.65 -9.90 9.65
C ILE A 30 10.09 -8.71 10.51
N PHE A 31 11.35 -8.28 10.39
CA PHE A 31 11.84 -7.10 11.10
C PHE A 31 11.07 -5.84 10.72
N GLY A 32 10.77 -5.64 9.43
CA GLY A 32 9.93 -4.54 8.97
C GLY A 32 8.52 -4.58 9.58
N ALA A 33 7.90 -5.77 9.62
CA ALA A 33 6.58 -5.94 10.25
C ALA A 33 6.62 -5.62 11.76
N ILE A 34 7.61 -6.12 12.50
CA ILE A 34 7.79 -5.83 13.93
C ILE A 34 8.01 -4.33 14.14
N TYR A 35 8.87 -3.71 13.33
CA TYR A 35 9.13 -2.27 13.39
C TYR A 35 7.83 -1.47 13.23
N PHE A 36 7.02 -1.76 12.21
CA PHE A 36 5.73 -1.08 12.04
C PHE A 36 4.79 -1.35 13.22
N ILE A 37 4.68 -2.58 13.71
CA ILE A 37 3.85 -2.88 14.89
C ILE A 37 4.25 -2.00 16.08
N LEU A 38 5.55 -1.89 16.37
CA LEU A 38 6.05 -1.07 17.47
C LEU A 38 5.76 0.43 17.26
N VAL A 39 5.95 0.94 16.04
CA VAL A 39 5.64 2.34 15.70
C VAL A 39 4.14 2.62 15.86
N PHE A 40 3.27 1.77 15.32
CA PHE A 40 1.82 1.96 15.41
C PHE A 40 1.32 1.85 16.86
N LEU A 41 1.89 0.95 17.66
CA LEU A 41 1.60 0.86 19.10
C LEU A 41 2.05 2.14 19.84
N ALA A 42 3.29 2.58 19.61
CA ALA A 42 3.83 3.79 20.24
C ALA A 42 3.00 5.03 19.85
N MET A 43 2.58 5.14 18.59
CA MET A 43 1.68 6.20 18.13
C MET A 43 0.28 6.07 18.75
N GLY A 44 -0.25 4.85 18.86
CA GLY A 44 -1.57 4.62 19.46
C GLY A 44 -1.63 5.06 20.92
N PHE A 45 -0.61 4.72 21.73
CA PHE A 45 -0.52 5.19 23.11
C PHE A 45 -0.11 6.66 23.23
N GLY A 46 0.83 7.12 22.40
CA GLY A 46 1.47 8.43 22.54
C GLY A 46 0.71 9.59 21.93
N SER A 47 -0.03 9.38 20.83
CA SER A 47 -0.66 10.47 20.05
C SER A 47 -1.55 11.36 20.91
N TYR A 48 -2.38 10.79 21.77
CA TYR A 48 -3.24 11.54 22.68
C TYR A 48 -2.44 12.55 23.54
N PHE A 49 -1.38 12.07 24.20
CA PHE A 49 -0.57 12.91 25.09
C PHE A 49 0.28 13.92 24.32
N ILE A 50 0.80 13.55 23.15
CA ILE A 50 1.59 14.44 22.30
C ILE A 50 0.72 15.63 21.85
N ILE A 51 -0.47 15.36 21.33
CA ILE A 51 -1.39 16.39 20.82
C ILE A 51 -1.82 17.32 21.96
N LYS A 52 -2.18 16.76 23.12
CA LYS A 52 -2.57 17.52 24.31
C LYS A 52 -1.42 18.41 24.82
N LYS A 53 -0.19 17.87 24.89
CA LYS A 53 1.01 18.61 25.33
C LYS A 53 1.37 19.75 24.39
N GLN A 54 1.16 19.59 23.09
CA GLN A 54 1.43 20.63 22.09
C GLN A 54 0.31 21.68 22.00
N GLY A 55 -0.82 21.49 22.70
CA GLY A 55 -1.93 22.46 22.69
C GLY A 55 -2.67 22.53 21.36
N LEU A 56 -2.63 21.48 20.55
CA LEU A 56 -3.21 21.44 19.20
C LEU A 56 -4.74 21.27 19.18
N GLY A 57 -5.37 21.12 20.36
CA GLY A 57 -6.82 20.94 20.52
C GLY A 57 -7.20 19.55 21.01
N ASP A 58 -8.45 19.15 20.75
CA ASP A 58 -8.97 17.84 21.12
C ASP A 58 -8.23 16.72 20.35
N PRO A 59 -7.59 15.76 21.04
CA PRO A 59 -6.80 14.73 20.38
C PRO A 59 -7.54 13.87 19.35
N LEU A 60 -8.82 13.53 19.60
CA LEU A 60 -9.62 12.77 18.65
C LEU A 60 -9.95 13.61 17.41
N ARG A 61 -10.29 14.89 17.58
CA ARG A 61 -10.57 15.79 16.45
C ARG A 61 -9.34 16.00 15.57
N VAL A 62 -8.17 16.15 16.17
CA VAL A 62 -6.90 16.29 15.43
C VAL A 62 -6.61 15.01 14.65
N VAL A 63 -6.75 13.84 15.25
CA VAL A 63 -6.60 12.55 14.54
C VAL A 63 -7.60 12.42 13.39
N ASN A 64 -8.85 12.83 13.60
CA ASN A 64 -9.90 12.83 12.57
C ASN A 64 -9.62 13.78 11.42
N GLN A 65 -9.04 14.94 11.69
CA GLN A 65 -8.68 15.91 10.67
C GLN A 65 -7.70 15.30 9.66
N PHE A 66 -6.67 14.61 10.12
CA PHE A 66 -5.67 13.98 9.24
C PHE A 66 -6.05 12.57 8.75
N MET A 67 -7.20 12.04 9.14
CA MET A 67 -7.62 10.67 8.81
C MET A 67 -7.77 10.43 7.30
N ILE A 68 -8.13 11.46 6.53
CA ILE A 68 -8.23 11.36 5.07
C ILE A 68 -6.91 10.93 4.42
N TYR A 69 -5.80 11.49 4.89
CA TYR A 69 -4.48 11.12 4.37
C TYR A 69 -4.10 9.70 4.73
N TYR A 70 -4.49 9.25 5.93
CA TYR A 70 -4.21 7.88 6.33
C TYR A 70 -5.01 6.88 5.50
N ILE A 71 -6.31 7.12 5.27
CA ILE A 71 -7.15 6.24 4.44
C ILE A 71 -6.67 6.21 2.99
N LEU A 72 -6.35 7.36 2.39
CA LEU A 72 -5.88 7.40 1.00
C LEU A 72 -4.47 6.83 0.85
N GLY A 73 -3.58 7.13 1.79
CA GLY A 73 -2.23 6.57 1.85
C GLY A 73 -2.25 5.05 2.03
N ASP A 74 -3.14 4.54 2.89
CA ASP A 74 -3.37 3.10 3.03
C ASP A 74 -3.82 2.47 1.71
N LEU A 75 -4.81 3.04 1.04
CA LEU A 75 -5.27 2.54 -0.26
C LEU A 75 -4.13 2.53 -1.31
N TYR A 76 -3.32 3.57 -1.33
CA TYR A 76 -2.14 3.66 -2.20
C TYR A 76 -1.11 2.57 -1.91
N ILE A 77 -0.72 2.41 -0.63
CA ILE A 77 0.24 1.40 -0.20
C ILE A 77 -0.28 0.00 -0.54
N ARG A 78 -1.56 -0.27 -0.29
CA ARG A 78 -2.20 -1.55 -0.63
C ARG A 78 -2.19 -1.80 -2.14
N TYR A 79 -2.46 -0.79 -2.94
CA TYR A 79 -2.41 -0.94 -4.39
C TYR A 79 -1.00 -1.31 -4.87
N MET A 80 0.04 -0.72 -4.28
CA MET A 80 1.44 -1.01 -4.62
C MET A 80 1.90 -2.40 -4.14
N PHE A 81 1.61 -2.74 -2.89
CA PHE A 81 2.22 -3.88 -2.21
C PHE A 81 1.26 -5.06 -2.00
N GLN A 82 -0.04 -4.82 -1.82
CA GLN A 82 -1.05 -5.84 -1.56
C GLN A 82 -1.68 -6.33 -2.87
N LYS A 83 -0.93 -7.14 -3.63
CA LYS A 83 -1.47 -7.81 -4.83
C LYS A 83 -2.45 -8.91 -4.47
N MET A 84 -3.52 -9.01 -5.25
CA MET A 84 -4.50 -10.08 -5.16
C MET A 84 -3.83 -11.46 -5.30
N PRO A 85 -4.14 -12.46 -4.44
CA PRO A 85 -3.50 -13.77 -4.45
C PRO A 85 -3.87 -14.66 -5.66
N ILE A 86 -4.35 -14.10 -6.78
CA ILE A 86 -4.83 -14.80 -8.00
C ILE A 86 -3.79 -15.80 -8.52
N LEU A 87 -2.50 -15.45 -8.46
CA LEU A 87 -1.42 -16.32 -8.94
C LEU A 87 -1.30 -17.65 -8.18
N ASN A 88 -1.67 -17.67 -6.90
CA ASN A 88 -1.61 -18.88 -6.07
C ASN A 88 -2.89 -19.74 -6.16
N ILE A 89 -3.90 -19.26 -6.88
CA ILE A 89 -5.22 -19.89 -6.92
C ILE A 89 -5.41 -20.74 -8.18
N LYS A 90 -4.60 -20.52 -9.23
CA LYS A 90 -4.65 -21.31 -10.47
C LYS A 90 -4.56 -22.83 -10.20
N PRO A 91 -3.64 -23.35 -9.37
CA PRO A 91 -3.57 -24.78 -9.10
C PRO A 91 -4.84 -25.32 -8.42
N LEU A 92 -5.54 -24.48 -7.65
CA LEU A 92 -6.76 -24.87 -6.94
C LEU A 92 -7.98 -24.96 -7.88
N LEU A 93 -7.94 -24.31 -9.05
CA LEU A 93 -9.01 -24.39 -10.06
C LEU A 93 -8.99 -25.72 -10.83
N TYR A 94 -7.83 -26.40 -10.88
CA TYR A 94 -7.71 -27.75 -11.47
C TYR A 94 -8.08 -28.88 -10.49
N MET A 95 -8.13 -28.57 -9.18
CA MET A 95 -8.53 -29.52 -8.15
C MET A 95 -10.06 -29.56 -8.04
N PRO A 96 -10.66 -30.63 -7.50
CA PRO A 96 -12.12 -30.79 -7.37
C PRO A 96 -12.73 -29.89 -6.27
N PHE A 97 -12.34 -28.61 -6.20
CA PHE A 97 -12.89 -27.60 -5.32
C PHE A 97 -13.96 -26.78 -6.04
N LYS A 98 -15.05 -26.44 -5.33
CA LYS A 98 -16.07 -25.55 -5.91
C LYS A 98 -15.48 -24.15 -6.06
N LYS A 99 -15.72 -23.50 -7.20
CA LYS A 99 -15.31 -22.11 -7.48
C LYS A 99 -15.66 -21.14 -6.35
N SER A 100 -16.85 -21.29 -5.76
CA SER A 100 -17.30 -20.48 -4.61
C SER A 100 -16.38 -20.60 -3.39
N GLN A 101 -15.85 -21.80 -3.11
CA GLN A 101 -14.97 -22.05 -1.98
C GLN A 101 -13.61 -21.41 -2.21
N VAL A 102 -13.12 -21.49 -3.45
CA VAL A 102 -11.87 -20.87 -3.87
C VAL A 102 -11.96 -19.35 -3.75
N VAL A 103 -13.04 -18.72 -4.23
CA VAL A 103 -13.26 -17.26 -4.08
C VAL A 103 -13.35 -16.86 -2.61
N LYS A 104 -14.13 -17.59 -1.79
CA LYS A 104 -14.24 -17.31 -0.34
C LYS A 104 -12.89 -17.38 0.36
N TYR A 105 -12.10 -18.42 0.07
CA TYR A 105 -10.75 -18.55 0.63
C TYR A 105 -9.84 -17.40 0.20
N SER A 106 -9.90 -17.00 -1.08
CA SER A 106 -9.09 -15.94 -1.65
C SER A 106 -9.38 -14.58 -1.03
N LEU A 107 -10.66 -14.23 -0.91
CA LEU A 107 -11.11 -13.00 -0.25
C LEU A 107 -10.84 -13.05 1.25
N GLY A 108 -11.13 -14.16 1.92
CA GLY A 108 -10.87 -14.34 3.35
C GLY A 108 -9.39 -14.18 3.70
N LYS A 109 -8.47 -14.64 2.84
CA LYS A 109 -7.03 -14.43 3.02
C LYS A 109 -6.65 -12.96 3.07
N THR A 110 -7.35 -12.10 2.34
CA THR A 110 -7.07 -10.66 2.35
C THR A 110 -7.52 -10.02 3.65
N VAL A 111 -8.65 -10.45 4.23
CA VAL A 111 -9.15 -9.99 5.54
C VAL A 111 -8.09 -10.20 6.63
N PHE A 112 -7.45 -11.37 6.65
CA PHE A 112 -6.36 -11.70 7.59
C PHE A 112 -4.97 -11.25 7.13
N SER A 113 -4.88 -10.33 6.17
CA SER A 113 -3.59 -9.77 5.75
C SER A 113 -3.02 -8.82 6.81
N PHE A 114 -1.69 -8.76 6.90
CA PHE A 114 -0.99 -7.78 7.74
C PHE A 114 -1.48 -6.36 7.47
N PHE A 115 -1.77 -5.99 6.22
CA PHE A 115 -2.29 -4.66 5.88
C PHE A 115 -3.56 -4.29 6.65
N ASN A 116 -4.50 -5.22 6.89
CA ASN A 116 -5.71 -4.91 7.67
C ASN A 116 -5.44 -4.84 9.17
N TRP A 117 -4.69 -5.81 9.69
CA TRP A 117 -4.46 -5.91 11.13
C TRP A 117 -3.44 -4.88 11.63
N MET A 118 -2.61 -4.32 10.75
CA MET A 118 -1.65 -3.28 11.10
C MET A 118 -2.34 -2.06 11.73
N HIS A 119 -3.48 -1.64 11.20
CA HIS A 119 -4.22 -0.48 11.70
C HIS A 119 -4.72 -0.68 13.14
N ALA A 120 -5.05 -1.91 13.52
CA ALA A 120 -5.51 -2.24 14.86
C ALA A 120 -4.46 -1.91 15.93
N PHE A 121 -3.17 -2.00 15.60
CA PHE A 121 -2.08 -1.62 16.52
C PHE A 121 -2.04 -0.13 16.86
N PHE A 122 -2.69 0.74 16.07
CA PHE A 122 -2.88 2.14 16.45
C PHE A 122 -4.26 2.37 17.07
N PHE A 123 -5.33 1.91 16.40
CA PHE A 123 -6.69 2.24 16.82
C PHE A 123 -7.08 1.58 18.14
N ILE A 124 -6.63 0.36 18.44
CA ILE A 124 -6.98 -0.31 19.70
C ILE A 124 -6.33 0.43 20.89
N PRO A 125 -5.01 0.65 20.93
CA PRO A 125 -4.41 1.44 22.01
C PRO A 125 -4.97 2.85 22.12
N PHE A 126 -5.17 3.54 20.99
CA PHE A 126 -5.69 4.90 21.00
C PHE A 126 -7.11 4.96 21.58
N SER A 127 -8.00 4.04 21.19
CA SER A 127 -9.34 3.94 21.77
C SER A 127 -9.31 3.64 23.27
N ILE A 128 -8.40 2.77 23.74
CA ILE A 128 -8.22 2.52 25.18
C ILE A 128 -7.82 3.82 25.89
N VAL A 129 -6.84 4.55 25.35
CA VAL A 129 -6.37 5.82 25.93
C VAL A 129 -7.50 6.83 26.01
N LEU A 130 -8.29 7.00 24.95
CA LEU A 130 -9.45 7.90 24.96
C LEU A 130 -10.44 7.54 26.08
N ILE A 131 -10.80 6.26 26.23
CA ILE A 131 -11.71 5.81 27.28
C ILE A 131 -11.12 6.08 28.69
N THR A 132 -9.81 5.86 28.88
CA THR A 132 -9.15 6.17 30.15
C THR A 132 -9.02 7.66 30.45
N GLN A 133 -9.28 8.51 29.46
CA GLN A 133 -9.18 9.97 29.51
C GLN A 133 -10.57 10.63 29.46
N ASP A 134 -11.58 9.93 30.00
CA ASP A 134 -12.94 10.41 30.19
C ASP A 134 -13.75 10.67 28.90
N TYR A 135 -13.35 10.09 27.76
CA TYR A 135 -14.21 10.07 26.57
C TYR A 135 -15.34 9.05 26.74
N ASP A 136 -16.52 9.38 26.24
CA ASP A 136 -17.68 8.49 26.29
C ASP A 136 -17.36 7.13 25.59
N PRO A 137 -17.48 5.98 26.28
CA PRO A 137 -17.10 4.69 25.71
C PRO A 137 -17.93 4.31 24.48
N LEU A 138 -19.22 4.66 24.44
CA LEU A 138 -20.09 4.34 23.31
C LEU A 138 -19.67 5.14 22.07
N ALA A 139 -19.37 6.42 22.23
CA ALA A 139 -18.84 7.29 21.19
C ALA A 139 -17.51 6.76 20.63
N VAL A 140 -16.57 6.37 21.51
CA VAL A 140 -15.26 5.82 21.10
C VAL A 140 -15.42 4.50 20.35
N ILE A 141 -16.27 3.59 20.83
CA ILE A 141 -16.51 2.30 20.17
C ILE A 141 -17.13 2.52 18.79
N SER A 142 -18.12 3.42 18.68
CA SER A 142 -18.76 3.76 17.41
C SER A 142 -17.75 4.29 16.40
N TRP A 143 -16.91 5.23 16.82
CA TRP A 143 -15.82 5.78 16.01
C TRP A 143 -14.83 4.69 15.57
N HIS A 144 -14.39 3.83 16.49
CA HIS A 144 -13.44 2.76 16.22
C HIS A 144 -13.99 1.77 15.19
N VAL A 145 -15.24 1.35 15.34
CA VAL A 145 -15.92 0.43 14.41
C VAL A 145 -16.06 1.07 13.03
N GLY A 146 -16.49 2.34 12.97
CA GLY A 146 -16.64 3.08 11.71
C GLY A 146 -15.34 3.18 10.93
N LEU A 147 -14.24 3.54 11.60
CA LEU A 147 -12.92 3.64 10.97
C LEU A 147 -12.38 2.28 10.55
N MET A 148 -12.44 1.25 11.40
CA MET A 148 -11.97 -0.08 11.02
C MET A 148 -12.75 -0.61 9.81
N ALA A 149 -14.06 -0.36 9.74
CA ALA A 149 -14.87 -0.70 8.56
C ALA A 149 -14.37 0.00 7.28
N LEU A 150 -13.97 1.28 7.34
CA LEU A 150 -13.37 1.98 6.20
C LEU A 150 -12.05 1.37 5.73
N PHE A 151 -11.16 0.95 6.64
CA PHE A 151 -9.93 0.25 6.26
C PHE A 151 -10.22 -1.11 5.61
N PHE A 152 -11.25 -1.82 6.07
CA PHE A 152 -11.71 -3.02 5.37
C PHE A 152 -12.35 -2.70 4.00
N CYS A 153 -13.06 -1.57 3.85
CA CYS A 153 -13.52 -1.10 2.55
C CYS A 153 -12.34 -0.89 1.60
N ASN A 154 -11.28 -0.22 2.04
CA ASN A 154 -10.04 -0.04 1.26
C ASN A 154 -9.47 -1.38 0.77
N ASN A 155 -9.46 -2.41 1.63
CA ASN A 155 -9.02 -3.75 1.24
C ASN A 155 -9.83 -4.30 0.05
N PHE A 156 -11.16 -4.25 0.12
CA PHE A 156 -12.02 -4.77 -0.95
C PHE A 156 -11.99 -3.89 -2.21
N LEU A 157 -11.91 -2.56 -2.06
CA LEU A 157 -11.71 -1.64 -3.18
C LEU A 157 -10.40 -1.94 -3.91
N ASN A 158 -9.28 -2.07 -3.19
CA ASN A 158 -7.99 -2.43 -3.77
C ASN A 158 -8.06 -3.74 -4.56
N ILE A 159 -8.68 -4.77 -3.98
CA ILE A 159 -8.88 -6.07 -4.62
C ILE A 159 -9.70 -5.94 -5.91
N MET A 160 -10.76 -5.14 -5.91
CA MET A 160 -11.60 -4.90 -7.09
C MET A 160 -10.89 -4.06 -8.18
N MET A 161 -10.03 -3.12 -7.79
CA MET A 161 -9.24 -2.30 -8.71
C MET A 161 -8.18 -3.11 -9.48
N ASN A 162 -7.73 -4.24 -8.91
CA ASN A 162 -6.87 -5.28 -9.51
C ASN A 162 -5.88 -4.77 -10.59
N ASN A 163 -4.83 -4.05 -10.18
CA ASN A 163 -3.73 -3.58 -11.03
C ASN A 163 -4.18 -2.89 -12.35
N LYS A 164 -5.34 -2.23 -12.37
CA LYS A 164 -5.73 -1.37 -13.49
C LYS A 164 -5.02 -0.03 -13.36
N ASP A 165 -3.96 0.15 -14.16
CA ASP A 165 -3.19 1.39 -14.24
C ASP A 165 -4.09 2.63 -14.49
N ALA A 166 -5.17 2.45 -15.25
CA ALA A 166 -6.14 3.51 -15.57
C ALA A 166 -6.87 4.11 -14.36
N ILE A 167 -6.92 3.39 -13.23
CA ILE A 167 -7.54 3.88 -11.99
C ILE A 167 -6.47 4.44 -11.04
N PHE A 168 -5.25 3.93 -11.12
CA PHE A 168 -4.15 4.30 -10.24
C PHE A 168 -3.63 5.72 -10.48
N TYR A 169 -3.25 6.05 -11.73
CA TYR A 169 -2.64 7.35 -12.03
C TYR A 169 -3.55 8.55 -11.72
N PRO A 170 -4.87 8.51 -12.00
CA PRO A 170 -5.77 9.59 -11.58
C PRO A 170 -5.84 9.74 -10.06
N MET A 171 -5.85 8.65 -9.30
CA MET A 171 -5.91 8.68 -7.84
C MET A 171 -4.67 9.33 -7.23
N VAL A 172 -3.48 8.99 -7.74
CA VAL A 172 -2.22 9.62 -7.34
C VAL A 172 -2.17 11.10 -7.75
N GLY A 173 -2.66 11.42 -8.94
CA GLY A 173 -2.75 12.80 -9.42
C GLY A 173 -3.63 13.68 -8.52
N ILE A 174 -4.80 13.16 -8.11
CA ILE A 174 -5.70 13.87 -7.18
C ILE A 174 -5.02 14.08 -5.82
N LEU A 175 -4.37 13.05 -5.28
CA LEU A 175 -3.64 13.17 -4.00
C LEU A 175 -2.53 14.22 -4.06
N ALA A 176 -1.74 14.23 -5.13
CA ALA A 176 -0.66 15.20 -5.31
C ALA A 176 -1.21 16.62 -5.42
N VAL A 177 -2.29 16.83 -6.18
CA VAL A 177 -2.96 18.14 -6.31
C VAL A 177 -3.49 18.60 -4.95
N LEU A 178 -4.17 17.73 -4.20
CA LEU A 178 -4.67 18.07 -2.86
C LEU A 178 -3.55 18.45 -1.89
N GLY A 179 -2.42 17.72 -1.93
CA GLY A 179 -1.24 18.04 -1.11
C GLY A 179 -0.62 19.39 -1.48
N ILE A 180 -0.49 19.70 -2.77
CA ILE A 180 0.04 20.99 -3.26
C ILE A 180 -0.90 22.13 -2.88
N CYS A 181 -2.21 21.96 -3.09
CA CYS A 181 -3.20 22.96 -2.73
C CYS A 181 -3.19 23.25 -1.23
N GLN A 182 -3.00 22.23 -0.38
CA GLN A 182 -2.91 22.41 1.06
C GLN A 182 -1.60 23.09 1.48
N TYR A 183 -0.47 22.71 0.89
CA TYR A 183 0.83 23.35 1.15
C TYR A 183 0.83 24.84 0.77
N ASN A 184 0.21 25.19 -0.35
CA ASN A 184 0.07 26.58 -0.81
C ASN A 184 -1.06 27.35 -0.10
N GLY A 185 -1.82 26.71 0.80
CA GLY A 185 -2.95 27.31 1.51
C GLY A 185 -4.17 27.61 0.64
N TRP A 186 -4.26 27.07 -0.58
CA TRP A 186 -5.39 27.30 -1.49
C TRP A 186 -6.63 26.49 -1.10
N PHE A 187 -6.42 25.27 -0.60
CA PHE A 187 -7.51 24.38 -0.22
C PHE A 187 -7.01 23.33 0.76
N ASP A 188 -7.69 23.20 1.91
CA ASP A 188 -7.38 22.19 2.93
C ASP A 188 -8.46 21.11 2.96
N ILE A 189 -8.16 19.94 2.40
CA ILE A 189 -9.08 18.79 2.36
C ILE A 189 -9.38 18.24 3.76
N THR A 190 -8.48 18.44 4.72
CA THR A 190 -8.63 17.92 6.07
C THR A 190 -9.81 18.57 6.77
N VAL A 191 -10.04 19.88 6.56
CA VAL A 191 -11.16 20.62 7.15
C VAL A 191 -12.50 20.15 6.59
N PHE A 192 -12.58 19.86 5.29
CA PHE A 192 -13.81 19.38 4.65
C PHE A 192 -14.15 17.93 5.01
N THR A 193 -13.14 17.09 5.25
CA THR A 193 -13.33 15.67 5.55
C THR A 193 -13.39 15.36 7.04
N ALA A 194 -12.82 16.20 7.91
CA ALA A 194 -12.88 16.03 9.37
C ALA A 194 -14.31 15.82 9.90
N PRO A 195 -15.35 16.58 9.46
CA PRO A 195 -16.72 16.38 9.91
C PRO A 195 -17.25 14.95 9.66
N ILE A 196 -16.79 14.29 8.59
CA ILE A 196 -17.20 12.91 8.27
C ILE A 196 -16.67 11.96 9.35
N PHE A 197 -15.40 12.05 9.73
CA PHE A 197 -14.81 11.18 10.75
C PHE A 197 -15.28 11.52 12.16
N ASN A 198 -15.47 12.81 12.42
CA ASN A 198 -16.08 13.34 13.63
C ASN A 198 -17.50 12.82 13.84
N SER A 199 -18.29 12.71 12.76
CA SER A 199 -19.66 12.21 12.84
C SER A 199 -19.77 10.79 13.39
N PHE A 200 -18.72 9.96 13.30
CA PHE A 200 -18.72 8.62 13.90
C PHE A 200 -18.56 8.65 15.43
N PHE A 201 -18.04 9.74 15.98
CA PHE A 201 -17.88 9.92 17.41
C PHE A 201 -19.04 10.73 18.03
N ASP A 202 -19.57 11.72 17.30
CA ASP A 202 -20.52 12.69 17.83
C ASP A 202 -21.89 12.07 18.21
N LEU A 203 -22.17 12.03 19.51
CA LEU A 203 -23.46 11.58 20.03
C LEU A 203 -24.57 12.63 19.83
N PRO A 204 -25.83 12.20 19.67
CA PRO A 204 -26.33 10.82 19.76
C PRO A 204 -26.23 10.01 18.46
N TYR A 205 -25.87 10.64 17.34
CA TYR A 205 -25.97 10.03 16.02
C TYR A 205 -24.74 9.20 15.59
N GLY A 206 -23.62 9.29 16.31
CA GLY A 206 -22.37 8.55 16.06
C GLY A 206 -22.57 7.08 15.72
N PRO A 207 -23.25 6.29 16.60
CA PRO A 207 -23.57 4.89 16.34
C PRO A 207 -24.24 4.67 14.98
N VAL A 208 -25.21 5.50 14.62
CA VAL A 208 -25.93 5.40 13.34
C VAL A 208 -25.00 5.72 12.15
N TYR A 209 -24.20 6.78 12.24
CA TYR A 209 -23.27 7.14 11.18
C TYR A 209 -22.16 6.10 11.00
N SER A 210 -21.70 5.46 12.07
CA SER A 210 -20.71 4.36 12.00
C SER A 210 -21.23 3.08 11.32
N LEU A 211 -22.56 2.92 11.20
CA LEU A 211 -23.14 1.82 10.43
C LEU A 211 -23.00 2.04 8.92
N ILE A 212 -22.87 3.28 8.45
CA ILE A 212 -22.70 3.58 7.01
C ILE A 212 -21.47 2.87 6.43
N PRO A 213 -20.25 3.03 6.97
CA PRO A 213 -19.09 2.30 6.47
C PRO A 213 -19.21 0.78 6.66
N CYS A 214 -19.93 0.30 7.70
CA CYS A 214 -20.21 -1.13 7.87
C CYS A 214 -21.11 -1.68 6.75
N LEU A 215 -22.16 -0.95 6.37
CA LEU A 215 -23.05 -1.30 5.26
C LEU A 215 -22.32 -1.23 3.92
N LEU A 216 -21.49 -0.21 3.71
CA LEU A 216 -20.61 -0.11 2.55
C LEU A 216 -19.68 -1.32 2.46
N LEU A 217 -19.06 -1.71 3.57
CA LEU A 217 -18.20 -2.89 3.65
C LEU A 217 -18.96 -4.17 3.25
N LEU A 218 -20.18 -4.37 3.76
CA LEU A 218 -21.02 -5.52 3.37
C LEU A 218 -21.31 -5.50 1.87
N GLY A 219 -21.67 -4.34 1.31
CA GLY A 219 -21.88 -4.16 -0.12
C GLY A 219 -20.64 -4.52 -0.95
N LEU A 220 -19.46 -4.06 -0.52
CA LEU A 220 -18.18 -4.35 -1.18
C LEU A 220 -17.78 -5.83 -1.06
N VAL A 221 -18.04 -6.49 0.06
CA VAL A 221 -17.80 -7.93 0.25
C VAL A 221 -18.67 -8.74 -0.73
N ILE A 222 -19.97 -8.42 -0.80
CA ILE A 222 -20.92 -9.11 -1.68
C ILE A 222 -20.59 -8.83 -3.16
N GLY A 223 -20.30 -7.57 -3.49
CA GLY A 223 -19.89 -7.14 -4.83
C GLY A 223 -18.61 -7.82 -5.29
N SER A 224 -17.58 -7.83 -4.43
CA SER A 224 -16.32 -8.54 -4.68
C SER A 224 -16.55 -10.03 -4.90
N TYR A 225 -17.28 -10.70 -4.00
CA TYR A 225 -17.57 -12.12 -4.13
C TYR A 225 -18.28 -12.45 -5.45
N SER A 226 -19.30 -11.67 -5.81
CA SER A 226 -20.05 -11.84 -7.05
C SER A 226 -19.17 -11.60 -8.28
N TYR A 227 -18.36 -10.54 -8.26
CA TYR A 227 -17.43 -10.20 -9.33
C TYR A 227 -16.41 -11.32 -9.56
N PHE A 228 -15.72 -11.80 -8.53
CA PHE A 228 -14.71 -12.86 -8.69
C PHE A 228 -15.33 -14.22 -8.99
N ARG A 229 -16.50 -14.53 -8.44
CA ARG A 229 -17.23 -15.74 -8.81
C ARG A 229 -17.65 -15.73 -10.27
N LYS A 230 -17.96 -14.57 -10.86
CA LYS A 230 -18.20 -14.46 -12.30
C LYS A 230 -16.88 -14.58 -13.06
N HIS A 231 -15.85 -13.80 -12.74
CA HIS A 231 -14.66 -13.63 -13.60
C HIS A 231 -13.47 -14.59 -13.35
N MET A 232 -13.49 -15.46 -12.32
CA MET A 232 -12.46 -16.50 -12.14
C MET A 232 -12.63 -17.63 -13.17
N TYR A 233 -12.19 -17.42 -14.40
CA TYR A 233 -12.01 -18.50 -15.38
C TYR A 233 -10.52 -18.71 -15.62
N LEU A 234 -10.15 -19.94 -16.00
CA LEU A 234 -8.78 -20.29 -16.35
C LEU A 234 -8.26 -19.40 -17.49
N ASP A 235 -9.14 -18.95 -18.39
CA ASP A 235 -8.74 -18.18 -19.58
C ASP A 235 -8.90 -16.65 -19.40
N GLY A 236 -9.86 -16.20 -18.57
CA GLY A 236 -10.27 -14.78 -18.51
C GLY A 236 -9.37 -13.85 -17.70
N GLY A 237 -8.60 -14.36 -16.75
CA GLY A 237 -7.64 -13.57 -15.95
C GLY A 237 -6.18 -13.81 -16.34
N LEU A 238 -5.97 -14.56 -17.43
CA LEU A 238 -4.74 -15.28 -17.74
C LEU A 238 -4.28 -15.07 -19.19
N ALA A 239 -5.10 -14.42 -20.02
CA ALA A 239 -4.64 -13.87 -21.28
C ALA A 239 -3.47 -12.91 -20.98
N THR A 240 -2.26 -13.43 -21.12
CA THR A 240 -1.04 -12.64 -21.21
C THR A 240 -1.36 -11.53 -22.19
N LYS A 241 -1.35 -10.27 -21.74
CA LYS A 241 -1.38 -9.13 -22.65
C LYS A 241 -0.29 -9.41 -23.66
N HIS A 242 -0.69 -9.77 -24.89
CA HIS A 242 0.22 -9.81 -26.00
C HIS A 242 0.63 -8.36 -26.20
N THR A 243 1.79 -8.00 -25.65
CA THR A 243 2.45 -6.77 -26.05
C THR A 243 2.78 -6.94 -27.52
N GLU A 244 2.02 -6.29 -28.39
CA GLU A 244 2.39 -6.13 -29.78
C GLU A 244 3.85 -5.70 -29.84
N ALA A 245 4.66 -6.48 -30.55
CA ALA A 245 6.07 -6.19 -30.72
C ALA A 245 6.18 -4.90 -31.53
N LYS A 246 6.38 -3.77 -30.86
CA LYS A 246 6.76 -2.53 -31.54
C LYS A 246 8.16 -2.69 -32.09
N SER A 247 8.28 -2.64 -33.41
CA SER A 247 9.59 -2.55 -34.08
C SER A 247 10.17 -1.17 -33.80
N GLU A 248 11.18 -1.10 -32.93
CA GLU A 248 11.94 0.12 -32.68
C GLU A 248 13.19 0.10 -33.56
N ASP A 249 13.16 0.89 -34.64
CA ASP A 249 14.31 1.07 -35.51
C ASP A 249 15.08 2.33 -35.11
N TYR A 250 16.17 2.15 -34.36
CA TYR A 250 17.02 3.25 -33.88
C TYR A 250 17.89 3.82 -35.02
N THR A 251 17.27 4.36 -36.07
CA THR A 251 17.92 4.88 -37.27
C THR A 251 18.97 5.95 -36.97
N TRP A 252 18.82 6.70 -35.87
CA TRP A 252 19.79 7.68 -35.41
C TRP A 252 21.18 7.09 -35.09
N LEU A 253 21.29 5.79 -34.80
CA LEU A 253 22.57 5.11 -34.56
C LEU A 253 23.33 4.75 -35.85
N ASN A 254 22.71 4.88 -37.03
CA ASN A 254 23.37 4.61 -38.31
C ASN A 254 24.57 5.54 -38.57
N ARG A 255 24.62 6.70 -37.89
CA ARG A 255 25.73 7.65 -37.97
C ARG A 255 27.08 7.07 -37.51
N PHE A 256 27.08 5.96 -36.77
CA PHE A 256 28.28 5.32 -36.22
C PHE A 256 28.78 4.15 -37.07
N GLY A 257 28.26 3.96 -38.29
CA GLY A 257 28.68 2.88 -39.20
C GLY A 257 28.52 1.49 -38.57
N ASN A 258 29.56 0.66 -38.65
CA ASN A 258 29.56 -0.72 -38.11
C ASN A 258 29.31 -0.77 -36.59
N LEU A 259 29.75 0.24 -35.83
CA LEU A 259 29.51 0.33 -34.39
C LEU A 259 28.02 0.55 -34.08
N GLY A 260 27.30 1.26 -34.97
CA GLY A 260 25.87 1.52 -34.85
C GLY A 260 25.05 0.23 -34.75
N THR A 261 25.45 -0.83 -35.45
CA THR A 261 24.79 -2.15 -35.40
C THR A 261 24.91 -2.79 -34.02
N PHE A 262 26.08 -2.73 -33.39
CA PHE A 262 26.30 -3.25 -32.04
C PHE A 262 25.52 -2.43 -31.00
N LEU A 263 25.59 -1.10 -31.08
CA LEU A 263 24.85 -0.21 -30.18
C LEU A 263 23.33 -0.43 -30.26
N LYS A 264 22.79 -0.65 -31.47
CA LYS A 264 21.37 -1.01 -31.64
C LYS A 264 21.03 -2.30 -30.90
N ASN A 265 21.88 -3.31 -31.00
CA ASN A 265 21.65 -4.59 -30.35
C ASN A 265 21.70 -4.46 -28.82
N ASP A 266 22.67 -3.72 -28.28
CA ASP A 266 22.80 -3.51 -26.83
C ASP A 266 21.60 -2.76 -26.26
N ILE A 267 21.15 -1.68 -26.91
CA ILE A 267 19.94 -0.95 -26.49
C ILE A 267 18.71 -1.86 -26.54
N LYS A 268 18.55 -2.67 -27.60
CA LYS A 268 17.45 -3.65 -27.70
C LYS A 268 17.50 -4.66 -26.56
N LEU A 269 18.69 -5.17 -26.22
CA LEU A 269 18.90 -6.12 -25.12
C LEU A 269 18.57 -5.49 -23.75
N ILE A 270 19.03 -4.27 -23.50
CA ILE A 270 18.74 -3.51 -22.28
C ILE A 270 17.23 -3.30 -22.15
N ARG A 271 16.55 -2.83 -23.21
CA ARG A 271 15.11 -2.55 -23.17
C ARG A 271 14.24 -3.80 -23.05
N ARG A 272 14.64 -4.92 -23.64
CA ARG A 272 13.87 -6.17 -23.61
C ARG A 272 13.97 -6.89 -22.25
N ASN A 273 15.09 -6.75 -21.53
CA ASN A 273 15.26 -7.37 -20.22
C ASN A 273 14.82 -6.43 -19.10
N LYS A 274 13.81 -6.85 -18.32
CA LYS A 274 13.32 -6.07 -17.18
C LYS A 274 14.41 -5.71 -16.18
N ARG A 275 15.32 -6.65 -15.88
CA ARG A 275 16.42 -6.41 -14.93
C ARG A 275 17.37 -5.33 -15.47
N SER A 276 17.89 -5.51 -16.68
CA SER A 276 18.84 -4.56 -17.29
C SER A 276 18.21 -3.17 -17.47
N LYS A 277 16.96 -3.11 -17.94
CA LYS A 277 16.20 -1.86 -18.07
C LYS A 277 16.07 -1.15 -16.72
N THR A 278 15.66 -1.87 -15.67
CA THR A 278 15.53 -1.29 -14.33
C THR A 278 16.89 -0.83 -13.82
N THR A 279 17.96 -1.60 -13.99
CA THR A 279 19.31 -1.20 -13.58
C THR A 279 19.73 0.11 -14.23
N VAL A 280 19.61 0.25 -15.56
CA VAL A 280 20.01 1.50 -16.25
C VAL A 280 19.21 2.70 -15.77
N ILE A 281 17.89 2.57 -15.63
CA ILE A 281 17.03 3.65 -15.11
C ILE A 281 17.45 4.03 -13.69
N LEU A 282 17.67 3.02 -12.84
CA LEU A 282 18.02 3.23 -11.44
C LEU A 282 19.42 3.84 -11.31
N SER A 283 20.39 3.44 -12.14
CA SER A 283 21.73 4.03 -12.21
C SER A 283 21.67 5.51 -12.55
N VAL A 284 20.86 5.91 -13.55
CA VAL A 284 20.67 7.33 -13.89
C VAL A 284 20.07 8.09 -12.71
N LEU A 285 19.04 7.54 -12.04
CA LEU A 285 18.44 8.18 -10.86
C LEU A 285 19.43 8.27 -9.69
N PHE A 286 20.26 7.26 -9.47
CA PHE A 286 21.25 7.24 -8.39
C PHE A 286 22.41 8.22 -8.59
N ILE A 287 22.74 8.59 -9.83
CA ILE A 287 23.69 9.69 -10.09
C ILE A 287 23.16 11.00 -9.48
N PHE A 288 21.85 11.26 -9.60
CA PHE A 288 21.23 12.45 -9.02
C PHE A 288 21.05 12.37 -7.50
N TYR A 289 21.13 11.18 -6.89
CA TYR A 289 21.07 11.02 -5.44
C TYR A 289 22.21 11.77 -4.73
N GLY A 290 23.37 11.90 -5.39
CA GLY A 290 24.49 12.71 -4.93
C GLY A 290 24.15 14.19 -4.66
N LEU A 291 23.20 14.75 -5.42
CA LEU A 291 22.79 16.15 -5.27
C LEU A 291 22.12 16.41 -3.92
N LEU A 292 21.52 15.40 -3.27
CA LEU A 292 20.89 15.56 -1.96
C LEU A 292 21.89 15.86 -0.84
N PHE A 293 23.16 15.43 -1.00
CA PHE A 293 24.19 15.62 0.01
C PHE A 293 24.95 16.96 -0.14
N GLY A 294 24.99 17.52 -1.35
CA GLY A 294 25.74 18.75 -1.64
C GLY A 294 24.90 20.02 -1.77
N SER A 295 23.57 19.91 -1.80
CA SER A 295 22.66 21.03 -2.06
C SER A 295 22.13 21.75 -0.81
N GLY A 296 22.44 21.25 0.40
CA GLY A 296 21.90 21.81 1.65
C GLY A 296 20.38 21.63 1.82
N MET A 297 19.75 20.76 1.01
CA MET A 297 18.29 20.56 1.08
C MET A 297 17.81 19.85 2.36
N LEU A 298 18.71 19.15 3.06
CA LEU A 298 18.40 18.40 4.28
C LEU A 298 19.51 18.63 5.30
N GLU A 299 19.20 19.29 6.41
CA GLU A 299 20.14 19.56 7.52
C GLU A 299 20.81 18.29 8.06
N VAL A 300 20.12 17.14 7.99
CA VAL A 300 20.64 15.84 8.43
C VAL A 300 21.86 15.39 7.62
N TYR A 301 22.01 15.86 6.39
CA TYR A 301 23.13 15.53 5.50
C TYR A 301 24.27 16.55 5.57
N GLU A 302 24.17 17.54 6.45
CA GLU A 302 25.25 18.45 6.73
C GLU A 302 26.25 17.78 7.69
N GLY A 303 27.39 17.37 7.15
CA GLY A 303 28.47 16.82 7.94
C GLY A 303 29.48 16.04 7.12
N PRO A 304 30.75 15.97 7.57
CA PRO A 304 31.83 15.34 6.81
C PRO A 304 31.57 13.87 6.52
N VAL A 305 30.85 13.15 7.41
CA VAL A 305 30.47 11.74 7.21
C VAL A 305 29.56 11.57 5.99
N TRP A 306 28.54 12.42 5.87
CA TRP A 306 27.59 12.35 4.75
C TRP A 306 28.20 12.82 3.45
N SER A 307 29.10 13.81 3.47
CA SER A 307 29.86 14.23 2.29
C SER A 307 30.81 13.15 1.79
N ILE A 308 31.49 12.43 2.70
CA ILE A 308 32.36 11.29 2.34
C ILE A 308 31.51 10.13 1.80
N PHE A 309 30.40 9.80 2.48
CA PHE A 309 29.46 8.78 2.01
C PHE A 309 28.94 9.11 0.62
N ALA A 310 28.55 10.37 0.37
CA ALA A 310 28.11 10.84 -0.94
C ALA A 310 29.19 10.68 -2.01
N GLY A 311 30.44 11.04 -1.68
CA GLY A 311 31.59 10.86 -2.56
C GLY A 311 31.75 9.40 -2.98
N ILE A 312 31.81 8.48 -2.01
CA ILE A 312 31.94 7.03 -2.25
C ILE A 312 30.74 6.48 -3.02
N PHE A 313 29.52 6.91 -2.67
CA PHE A 313 28.28 6.42 -3.25
C PHE A 313 28.11 6.86 -4.71
N VAL A 314 28.46 8.10 -5.04
CA VAL A 314 28.34 8.67 -6.40
C VAL A 314 29.50 8.24 -7.29
N SER A 315 30.73 8.13 -6.74
CA SER A 315 31.88 7.61 -7.49
C SER A 315 31.79 6.11 -7.74
N GLY A 316 30.79 5.44 -7.15
CA GLY A 316 30.38 4.10 -7.51
C GLY A 316 31.22 2.97 -6.93
N GLY A 317 32.05 3.24 -5.91
CA GLY A 317 32.84 2.23 -5.17
C GLY A 317 33.56 1.20 -6.03
#